data_AF-A0A0C3DUA0-F1
#
_entry.id   AF-A0A0C3DUA0-F1
#
_cell.length_a   1.000
_cell.length_b   1.000
_cell.length_c   1.000
_cell.angle_alpha   90.00
_cell.angle_beta   90.00
_cell.angle_gamma   90.00
#
_symmetry.space_group_name_H-M   'P 1'
#
loop_
_entity.id
_entity.type
_entity.pdbx_description
1 polymer ?
#
loop_
_entity_poly.entity_id
_entity_poly.type
_entity_poly.pdbx_seq_one_letter_code
_entity_poly.pdbx_strand_id
1 'polypeptide(L)'
;VYHINWLKAKARMDRWKEELLLVRHEMLWTYLWFEYQMNLWERRVGKSVEARKKAYAYKQVELWKNFMKRSKLAFHGKQIDCN
;
A
#
# COMPACT_ATOMS: atom_id res chain seq x y z
N VAL A 1 -19.20 -26.15 -29.91
CA VAL A 1 -19.22 -26.09 -28.42
C VAL A 1 -17.81 -25.94 -27.82
N TYR A 2 -16.80 -26.68 -28.28
CA TYR A 2 -15.41 -26.60 -27.77
C TYR A 2 -14.75 -25.22 -27.85
N HIS A 3 -14.93 -24.48 -28.95
CA HIS A 3 -14.31 -23.17 -29.15
C HIS A 3 -14.78 -22.11 -28.12
N ILE A 4 -16.09 -22.07 -27.81
CA ILE A 4 -16.65 -21.13 -26.82
C ILE A 4 -16.13 -21.45 -25.42
N ASN A 5 -16.01 -22.72 -25.07
CA ASN A 5 -15.48 -23.14 -23.78
C ASN A 5 -14.00 -22.75 -23.63
N TRP A 6 -13.20 -22.91 -24.69
CA TRP A 6 -11.82 -22.46 -24.72
C TRP A 6 -11.69 -20.95 -24.56
N LEU A 7 -12.47 -20.15 -25.31
CA LEU A 7 -12.47 -18.69 -25.19
C LEU A 7 -12.82 -18.22 -23.78
N LYS A 8 -13.84 -18.83 -23.15
CA LYS A 8 -14.21 -18.53 -21.76
C LYS A 8 -13.08 -18.87 -20.77
N ALA A 9 -12.39 -19.99 -20.97
CA ALA A 9 -11.25 -20.38 -20.14
C ALA A 9 -10.09 -19.39 -20.30
N LYS A 10 -9.77 -19.00 -21.53
CA LYS A 10 -8.74 -18.01 -21.84
C LYS A 10 -9.06 -16.65 -21.19
N ALA A 11 -10.28 -16.14 -21.36
CA ALA A 11 -10.69 -14.88 -20.77
C ALA A 11 -10.61 -14.87 -19.23
N ARG A 12 -10.89 -15.99 -18.56
CA ARG A 12 -10.68 -16.11 -17.10
C ARG A 12 -9.20 -16.06 -16.75
N MET A 13 -8.36 -16.81 -17.47
CA MET A 13 -6.92 -16.80 -17.26
C MET A 13 -6.33 -15.40 -17.42
N ASP A 14 -6.72 -14.68 -18.49
CA ASP A 14 -6.24 -13.32 -18.74
C ASP A 14 -6.68 -12.36 -17.64
N ARG A 15 -7.94 -12.43 -17.20
CA ARG A 15 -8.42 -11.66 -16.03
C ARG A 15 -7.62 -11.95 -14.76
N TRP A 16 -7.33 -13.21 -14.45
CA TRP A 16 -6.53 -13.54 -13.27
C TRP A 16 -5.11 -12.97 -13.35
N LYS A 17 -4.52 -12.90 -14.54
CA LYS A 17 -3.21 -12.25 -14.74
C LYS A 17 -3.29 -10.74 -14.49
N GLU A 18 -4.34 -10.09 -14.98
CA GLU A 18 -4.60 -8.67 -14.74
C GLU A 18 -4.83 -8.38 -13.25
N GLU A 19 -5.70 -9.14 -12.59
CA GLU A 19 -5.98 -9.01 -11.16
C GLU A 19 -4.72 -9.22 -10.31
N LEU A 20 -3.90 -10.21 -10.64
CA LEU A 20 -2.61 -10.41 -9.97
C LEU A 20 -1.73 -9.17 -10.12
N LEU A 21 -1.61 -8.60 -11.32
CA LEU A 21 -0.82 -7.38 -11.53
C LEU A 21 -1.36 -6.20 -10.70
N LEU A 22 -2.68 -5.98 -10.72
CA LEU A 22 -3.33 -4.91 -9.96
C LEU A 22 -3.07 -5.04 -8.45
N VAL A 23 -3.26 -6.23 -7.88
CA VAL A 23 -3.02 -6.49 -6.46
C VAL A 23 -1.56 -6.19 -6.08
N ARG A 24 -0.60 -6.53 -6.94
CA ARG A 24 0.82 -6.23 -6.71
C ARG A 24 1.11 -4.73 -6.70
N HIS A 25 0.44 -3.95 -7.55
CA HIS A 25 0.51 -2.49 -7.54
C HIS A 25 -0.16 -1.90 -6.30
N GLU A 26 -1.34 -2.40 -5.91
CA GLU A 26 -2.06 -1.96 -4.72
C GLU A 26 -1.25 -2.17 -3.44
N MET A 27 -0.50 -3.27 -3.34
CA MET A 27 0.43 -3.51 -2.23
C MET A 27 1.49 -2.42 -2.12
N LEU A 28 2.12 -2.08 -3.26
CA LEU A 28 3.11 -1.00 -3.33
C LEU A 28 2.48 0.35 -2.96
N TRP A 29 1.34 0.68 -3.54
CA TRP A 29 0.61 1.93 -3.25
C TRP A 29 0.22 2.03 -1.78
N THR A 30 -0.20 0.93 -1.17
CA THR A 30 -0.54 0.88 0.26
C THR A 30 0.68 1.23 1.12
N TYR A 31 1.85 0.66 0.80
CA TYR A 31 3.11 1.03 1.46
C TYR A 31 3.43 2.53 1.30
N LEU A 32 3.41 3.02 0.05
CA LEU A 32 3.71 4.43 -0.26
C LEU A 32 2.75 5.40 0.42
N TRP A 33 1.47 5.02 0.53
CA TRP A 33 0.47 5.80 1.23
C TRP A 33 0.78 5.91 2.72
N PHE A 34 1.17 4.82 3.38
CA PHE A 34 1.56 4.86 4.79
C PHE A 34 2.80 5.72 5.02
N GLU A 35 3.79 5.64 4.14
CA GLU A 35 4.96 6.52 4.16
C GLU A 35 4.57 7.99 4.00
N TYR A 36 3.72 8.30 3.02
CA TYR A 36 3.21 9.64 2.81
C TYR A 36 2.48 10.19 4.05
N GLN A 37 1.60 9.39 4.66
CA GLN A 37 0.88 9.79 5.88
C GLN A 37 1.83 10.04 7.05
N MET A 38 2.84 9.16 7.25
CA MET A 38 3.87 9.36 8.27
C MET A 38 4.58 10.71 8.08
N ASN A 39 5.10 10.97 6.87
CA ASN A 39 5.80 12.22 6.54
C ASN A 39 4.92 13.46 6.73
N LEU A 40 3.62 13.35 6.41
CA LEU A 40 2.65 14.42 6.60
C LEU A 40 2.43 14.72 8.09
N TRP A 41 2.38 13.71 8.96
CA TRP A 41 2.29 13.90 10.41
C TRP A 41 3.59 14.43 11.03
N GLU A 42 4.76 14.00 10.54
CA GLU A 42 6.05 14.57 10.96
C GLU A 42 6.13 16.06 10.66
N ARG A 43 5.67 16.48 9.48
CA ARG A 43 5.56 17.90 9.12
C ARG A 43 4.64 18.66 10.07
N ARG A 44 3.55 18.04 10.54
CA ARG A 44 2.62 18.65 11.52
C ARG A 44 3.25 18.78 12.90
N VAL A 45 4.07 17.82 13.33
CA VAL A 45 4.87 17.91 14.57
C VAL A 45 5.76 19.16 14.53
N GLY A 46 6.46 19.38 13.41
CA GLY A 46 7.36 20.54 13.26
C GLY A 46 6.66 21.90 13.28
N LYS A 47 5.38 21.95 12.88
CA LYS A 47 4.58 23.19 12.85
C LYS A 47 3.81 23.50 14.14
N SER A 48 3.70 22.54 15.06
CA SER A 48 2.86 22.70 16.25
C SER A 48 3.64 23.26 17.43
N VAL A 49 3.15 24.37 18.00
CA VAL A 49 3.71 25.00 19.22
C VAL A 49 3.12 24.39 20.50
N GLU A 50 1.87 23.89 20.43
CA GLU A 50 1.15 23.38 21.60
C GLU A 50 1.56 21.94 21.93
N ALA A 51 2.07 21.72 23.15
CA ALA A 51 2.61 20.42 23.59
C ALA A 51 1.63 19.26 23.41
N ARG A 52 0.33 19.47 23.71
CA ARG A 52 -0.71 18.44 23.58
C ARG A 52 -0.91 18.00 22.13
N LYS A 53 -1.00 18.96 21.20
CA LYS A 53 -1.13 18.68 19.76
C LYS A 53 0.11 17.98 19.22
N LYS A 54 1.29 18.37 19.70
CA LYS A 54 2.57 17.74 19.34
C LYS A 54 2.64 16.29 19.80
N ALA A 55 2.23 15.99 21.04
CA ALA A 55 2.17 14.63 21.57
C ALA A 55 1.23 13.73 20.74
N TYR A 56 0.05 14.22 20.37
CA TYR A 56 -0.85 13.49 19.50
C TYR A 56 -0.27 13.26 18.10
N ALA A 57 0.35 14.28 17.51
CA ALA A 57 0.99 14.17 16.20
C ALA A 57 2.13 13.13 16.21
N TYR A 58 2.96 13.08 17.26
CA TYR A 58 3.96 12.02 17.41
C TYR A 58 3.35 10.61 17.48
N LYS A 59 2.25 10.44 18.21
CA LYS A 59 1.52 9.18 18.24
C LYS A 59 1.07 8.75 16.84
N GLN A 60 0.60 9.70 16.02
CA GLN A 60 0.21 9.43 14.64
C GLN A 60 1.41 9.03 13.76
N VAL A 61 2.55 9.73 13.87
CA VAL A 61 3.78 9.35 13.17
C VAL A 61 4.14 7.90 13.45
N GLU A 62 4.18 7.50 14.73
CA GLU A 62 4.54 6.14 15.12
C GLU A 62 3.50 5.11 14.64
N LEU A 63 2.21 5.44 14.64
CA LEU A 63 1.17 4.58 14.09
C LEU A 63 1.41 4.29 12.59
N TRP A 64 1.59 5.33 11.79
CA TRP A 64 1.81 5.19 10.33
C TRP A 64 3.14 4.50 10.02
N LYS A 65 4.19 4.78 10.79
CA LYS A 65 5.47 4.07 10.71
C LYS A 65 5.31 2.57 10.97
N ASN A 66 4.48 2.19 11.93
CA ASN A 66 4.20 0.78 12.21
C ASN A 66 3.40 0.10 11.09
N PHE A 67 2.42 0.80 10.49
CA PHE A 67 1.74 0.28 9.29
C PHE A 67 2.70 0.09 8.12
N MET A 68 3.56 1.08 7.84
CA MET A 68 4.59 1.00 6.80
C MET A 68 5.55 -0.18 7.02
N LYS A 69 6.05 -0.38 8.24
CA LYS A 69 6.93 -1.52 8.57
C LYS A 69 6.22 -2.86 8.34
N ARG A 70 4.97 -2.98 8.82
CA ARG A 70 4.17 -4.21 8.67
C ARG A 70 3.83 -4.50 7.22
N SER A 71 3.44 -3.50 6.43
CA SER A 71 3.15 -3.67 5.01
C SER A 71 4.40 -4.08 4.24
N LYS A 72 5.55 -3.44 4.51
CA LYS A 72 6.84 -3.80 3.89
C LYS A 72 7.20 -5.27 4.14
N LEU A 73 7.00 -5.76 5.37
CA LEU A 73 7.21 -7.17 5.71
C LEU A 73 6.20 -8.10 5.02
N ALA A 74 4.91 -7.76 5.06
CA ALA A 74 3.85 -8.60 4.53
C ALA A 74 3.89 -8.73 2.99
N PHE A 75 4.31 -7.65 2.31
CA PHE A 75 4.31 -7.52 0.86
C PHE A 75 5.69 -7.77 0.21
N HIS A 76 6.72 -8.04 1.01
CA HIS A 76 8.06 -8.32 0.51
C HIS A 76 8.05 -9.46 -0.53
N GLY A 77 8.63 -9.21 -1.71
CA GLY A 77 8.65 -10.13 -2.85
C GLY A 77 7.30 -10.41 -3.51
N LYS A 78 6.21 -9.82 -3.00
CA LYS A 78 4.85 -9.97 -3.56
C LYS A 78 4.44 -8.76 -4.36
N GLN A 79 4.73 -7.56 -3.86
CA GLN A 79 4.43 -6.30 -4.56
C GLN A 79 5.25 -6.16 -5.86
N ILE A 80 4.86 -5.21 -6.70
CA ILE A 80 5.67 -4.86 -7.87
C ILE A 80 6.93 -4.11 -7.43
N ASP A 81 8.05 -4.39 -8.09
CA ASP A 81 9.31 -3.69 -7.82
C ASP A 81 9.24 -2.27 -8.38
N CYS A 82 9.67 -1.29 -7.57
CA CYS A 82 9.94 0.05 -8.07
C CYS A 82 11.28 0.00 -8.81
N ASN A 83 11.26 0.06 -10.14
CA ASN A 83 12.45 0.33 -10.94
C ASN A 83 13.01 1.73 -10.65
#